data_AF-A0A3B8X027-F1
#
_entry.id   AF-A0A3B8X027-F1
#
_cell.length_a   1.000
_cell.length_b   1.000
_cell.length_c   1.000
_cell.angle_alpha   90.00
_cell.angle_beta   90.00
_cell.angle_gamma   90.00
#
_symmetry.space_group_name_H-M   'P 1'
#
loop_
_entity.id
_entity.type
_entity.pdbx_description
1 polymer ?
#
loop_
_entity_poly.entity_id
_entity_poly.type
_entity_poly.pdbx_seq_one_letter_code
_entity_poly.pdbx_strand_id
1 'polypeptide(L)' 'QRQVVFLAVGFETTAPAVATAALQAHQTGVKNFTLLVSHVRVPPALEAILGSADNRVQGVLAAGHVCVIEGL' A
#
# COMPACT_ATOMS: atom_id res chain seq x y z
N GLN A 1 -1.23 16.03 25.43
CA GLN A 1 -0.72 15.47 24.15
C GLN A 1 -1.83 15.60 23.11
N ARG A 2 -1.49 15.81 21.83
CA ARG A 2 -2.46 15.88 20.72
C ARG A 2 -2.48 14.56 19.97
N GLN A 3 -3.63 14.20 19.41
CA GLN A 3 -3.73 13.05 18.52
C GLN A 3 -3.01 13.36 17.19
N VAL A 4 -2.14 12.46 16.77
CA VAL A 4 -1.46 12.49 15.47
C VAL A 4 -2.05 11.38 14.61
N VAL A 5 -2.68 11.77 13.52
CA VAL A 5 -3.25 10.84 12.54
C VAL A 5 -2.45 10.94 11.26
N PHE A 6 -1.83 9.85 10.85
CA PHE A 6 -1.13 9.77 9.57
C PHE A 6 -2.07 9.15 8.53
N LEU A 7 -2.35 9.90 7.47
CA LEU A 7 -3.10 9.42 6.31
C LEU A 7 -2.18 8.53 5.47
N ALA A 8 -2.34 7.22 5.64
CA ALA A 8 -1.48 6.22 5.04
C ALA A 8 -2.02 5.81 3.66
N VAL A 9 -1.67 6.60 2.64
CA VAL A 9 -2.02 6.35 1.24
C VAL A 9 -0.77 5.87 0.48
N GLY A 10 -0.97 4.88 -0.38
CA GLY A 10 0.04 4.45 -1.33
C GLY A 10 -0.13 2.99 -1.70
N PHE A 11 0.84 2.48 -2.45
CA PHE A 11 0.87 1.12 -2.94
C PHE A 11 1.74 0.23 -2.03
N GLU A 12 2.11 -0.93 -2.54
CA GLU A 12 2.99 -1.88 -1.88
C GLU A 12 4.36 -1.27 -1.54
N THR A 13 4.82 -0.25 -2.26
CA THR A 13 6.09 0.44 -1.97
C THR A 13 6.09 1.24 -0.67
N THR A 14 4.94 1.74 -0.22
CA THR A 14 4.84 2.56 1.01
C THR A 14 4.30 1.76 2.19
N ALA A 15 3.53 0.71 1.94
CA ALA A 15 2.90 -0.10 2.97
C ALA A 15 3.88 -0.69 4.01
N PRO A 16 5.07 -1.21 3.64
CA PRO A 16 6.04 -1.74 4.60
C PRO A 16 6.54 -0.68 5.58
N ALA A 17 6.89 0.53 5.10
CA ALA A 17 7.38 1.59 5.97
C ALA A 17 6.31 2.04 6.97
N VAL A 18 5.06 2.15 6.52
CA VAL A 18 3.92 2.47 7.40
C VAL A 18 3.68 1.35 8.42
N ALA A 19 3.79 0.09 8.02
CA ALA A 19 3.70 -1.05 8.92
C ALA A 19 4.82 -1.03 9.98
N THR A 20 6.05 -0.69 9.60
CA THR A 20 7.16 -0.51 10.54
C THR A 20 6.87 0.61 11.55
N ALA A 21 6.31 1.74 11.10
CA ALA A 21 5.90 2.82 12.01
C ALA A 21 4.82 2.36 13.01
N ALA A 22 3.86 1.55 12.57
CA ALA A 22 2.85 0.95 13.47
C ALA A 22 3.48 0.02 14.50
N LEU A 23 4.38 -0.87 14.07
CA LEU A 23 5.10 -1.81 14.93
C LEU A 23 5.94 -1.08 15.96
N GLN A 24 6.68 -0.05 15.55
CA GLN A 24 7.52 0.74 16.44
C GLN A 24 6.67 1.52 17.45
N ALA A 25 5.56 2.13 17.03
CA ALA A 25 4.64 2.81 17.94
C ALA A 25 4.07 1.85 18.99
N HIS A 26 3.73 0.62 18.59
CA HIS A 26 3.28 -0.42 19.52
C HIS A 26 4.38 -0.82 20.52
N GLN A 27 5.59 -1.12 20.04
CA GLN A 27 6.72 -1.55 20.86
C GLN A 27 7.18 -0.48 21.86
N THR A 28 7.09 0.80 21.49
CA THR A 28 7.51 1.94 22.32
C THR A 28 6.37 2.52 23.17
N GLY A 29 5.16 1.96 23.08
CA GLY A 29 4.01 2.39 23.87
C GLY A 29 3.47 3.78 23.50
N VAL A 30 3.64 4.22 22.25
CA VAL A 30 3.11 5.50 21.76
C VAL A 30 1.59 5.41 21.61
N LYS A 31 0.85 6.19 22.42
CA LYS A 31 -0.62 6.11 22.50
C LYS A 31 -1.38 7.12 21.64
N ASN A 32 -0.72 8.18 21.19
CA ASN A 32 -1.36 9.28 20.46
C ASN A 32 -1.06 9.25 18.95
N PHE A 33 -0.58 8.13 18.42
CA PHE A 33 -0.30 7.92 17.00
C PHE A 33 -1.33 6.94 16.42
N THR A 34 -1.96 7.29 15.31
CA THR A 34 -2.91 6.42 14.60
C THR A 34 -2.72 6.55 13.10
N LEU A 35 -2.97 5.44 12.40
CA LEU A 35 -2.92 5.37 10.95
C LEU A 35 -4.35 5.36 10.42
N LEU A 36 -4.66 6.27 9.50
CA LEU A 36 -5.83 6.15 8.63
C LEU A 36 -5.39 5.39 7.38
N VAL A 37 -5.60 4.08 7.39
CA VAL A 37 -5.08 3.17 6.36
C VAL A 37 -5.91 3.28 5.08
N SER A 38 -5.27 3.67 3.99
CA SER A 38 -5.86 3.84 2.66
C SER A 38 -4.89 3.36 1.57
N HIS A 39 -4.14 2.30 1.88
CA HIS A 39 -3.30 1.63 0.91
C HIS A 39 -4.13 0.85 -0.11
N VAL A 40 -3.62 0.78 -1.33
CA VAL A 40 -4.22 0.07 -2.47
C VAL A 40 -3.20 -0.89 -3.06
N ARG A 41 -3.66 -1.94 -3.73
CA ARG A 41 -2.79 -2.97 -4.33
C ARG A 41 -2.84 -2.91 -5.85
N VAL A 42 -1.69 -3.01 -6.50
CA VAL A 42 -1.54 -2.99 -7.95
C VAL A 42 -2.04 -4.28 -8.61
N PRO A 43 -1.69 -5.51 -8.16
CA PRO A 43 -2.16 -6.73 -8.84
C PRO A 43 -3.68 -6.86 -8.92
N PRO A 44 -4.47 -6.65 -7.84
CA PRO A 44 -5.93 -6.71 -7.92
C PRO A 44 -6.53 -5.61 -8.81
N ALA A 45 -5.93 -4.42 -8.83
CA ALA A 45 -6.36 -3.35 -9.73
C ALA A 45 -6.11 -3.72 -11.19
N LEU A 46 -4.98 -4.36 -11.48
CA LEU A 46 -4.63 -4.81 -12.81
C LEU A 46 -5.53 -5.95 -13.28
N GLU A 47 -5.81 -6.93 -12.43
CA GLU A 47 -6.77 -8.02 -12.70
C GLU A 47 -8.16 -7.46 -13.06
N ALA A 48 -8.63 -6.46 -12.31
CA ALA A 48 -9.92 -5.82 -12.59
C ALA A 48 -9.95 -5.11 -13.96
N ILE A 49 -8.87 -4.44 -14.34
CA ILE A 49 -8.75 -3.79 -15.66
C ILE A 49 -8.67 -4.84 -16.77
N LEU A 50 -7.79 -5.82 -16.60
CA LEU A 50 -7.51 -6.81 -17.64
C LEU A 50 -8.68 -7.79 -17.87
N GLY A 51 -9.47 -8.05 -16.83
CA GLY A 51 -10.66 -8.90 -16.88
C GLY A 51 -11.92 -8.22 -17.45
N SER A 52 -11.86 -6.94 -17.82
CA SER A 52 -12.99 -6.25 -18.43
C SER A 52 -13.32 -6.81 -19.82
N ALA A 53 -14.61 -7.02 -20.12
CA ALA A 53 -15.06 -7.60 -21.39
C ALA A 53 -14.65 -6.75 -22.61
N ASP A 54 -14.52 -5.44 -22.44
CA ASP A 54 -14.11 -4.50 -23.49
C ASP A 54 -12.61 -4.17 -23.43
N ASN A 55 -11.83 -4.90 -22.61
CA ASN A 55 -10.39 -4.67 -22.50
C ASN A 55 -9.66 -4.98 -23.82
N ARG A 56 -8.83 -4.03 -24.26
CA ARG A 56 -8.00 -4.14 -25.46
C ARG A 56 -6.50 -4.07 -25.15
N VAL A 57 -6.08 -4.22 -23.90
CA VAL A 57 -4.65 -4.19 -23.52
C VAL A 57 -4.03 -5.57 -23.73
N GLN A 58 -2.93 -5.66 -24.49
CA GLN A 58 -2.20 -6.92 -24.76
C GLN A 58 -0.94 -7.09 -23.91
N GLY A 59 -0.57 -6.10 -23.11
CA GLY A 59 0.64 -6.14 -22.28
C GLY A 59 0.69 -5.00 -21.27
N VAL A 60 1.41 -5.22 -20.19
CA VAL A 60 1.51 -4.29 -19.06
C VAL A 60 2.98 -4.10 -18.73
N LEU A 61 3.40 -2.84 -18.63
CA LEU A 61 4.67 -2.51 -18.01
C LEU A 61 4.47 -2.50 -16.50
N ALA A 62 4.93 -3.57 -15.84
CA ALA A 62 4.77 -3.72 -14.40
C ALA A 62 5.48 -2.59 -13.64
N ALA A 63 4.91 -2.19 -12.51
CA ALA A 63 5.53 -1.20 -11.63
C ALA A 63 6.74 -1.84 -10.95
N GLY A 64 7.94 -1.61 -11.49
CA GLY A 64 9.17 -2.28 -11.03
C GLY A 64 9.42 -2.17 -9.52
N HIS A 65 9.16 -1.01 -8.90
CA HIS A 65 9.29 -0.84 -7.45
C HIS A 65 8.29 -1.66 -6.63
N VAL A 66 7.09 -1.91 -7.16
CA VAL A 66 6.09 -2.77 -6.53
C VAL A 66 6.53 -4.23 -6.60
N CYS A 67 7.05 -4.68 -7.74
CA CYS A 67 7.60 -6.03 -7.89
C CYS A 67 8.80 -6.29 -6.95
N VAL A 68 9.59 -5.27 -6.62
CA VAL A 68 10.66 -5.40 -5.62
C VAL A 68 10.11 -5.72 -4.23
N ILE A 69 8.90 -5.25 -3.90
CA ILE A 69 8.27 -5.50 -2.60
C ILE A 69 7.50 -6.82 -2.57
N GLU A 70 6.65 -7.06 -3.57
CA GLU A 70 5.77 -8.24 -3.62
C GLU A 70 6.47 -9.49 -4.15
N GLY A 71 7.60 -9.33 -4.83
CA GLY A 71 8.19 -10.38 -5.66
C GLY A 71 7.57 -10.40 -7.06
N LEU A 72 7.90 -11.46 -7.80
CA LEU A 72 7.46 -11.73 -9.16
C LEU A 72 6.46 -12.90 -9.18
#